data_AF-A0A239SVW2-F1
#
_entry.id   AF-A0A239SVW2-F1
#
_cell.length_a   1.000
_cell.length_b   1.000
_cell.length_c   1.000
_cell.angle_alpha   90.00
_cell.angle_beta   90.00
_cell.angle_gamma   90.00
#
_symmetry.space_group_name_H-M   'P 1'
#
loop_
_entity.id
_entity.type
_entity.pdbx_description
1 polymer ?
#
loop_
_entity_poly.entity_id
_entity_poly.type
_entity_poly.pdbx_seq_one_letter_code
_entity_poly.pdbx_strand_id
1 'polypeptide(L)'
;MQERWLYVLIAMVFILLIYLLRRMRRLENLVRHYKFKNQEGVAAWTKTRNPLFLILAVIQGLYCLGDLIYTGFQPSDLYRFLILVGLPLYLYFSDDD
;
A
#
# COMPACT_ATOMS: atom_id res chain seq x y z
N MET A 1 11.26 -4.75 28.72
CA MET A 1 11.18 -5.64 27.54
C MET A 1 10.34 -5.07 26.40
N GLN A 2 9.33 -4.22 26.65
CA GLN A 2 8.47 -3.61 25.62
C GLN A 2 9.20 -2.75 24.58
N GLU A 3 10.23 -1.98 24.98
CA GLU A 3 10.93 -1.05 24.08
C GLU A 3 11.71 -1.75 22.95
N ARG A 4 12.20 -2.98 23.18
CA ARG A 4 12.98 -3.71 22.17
C ARG A 4 12.15 -4.09 20.95
N TRP A 5 10.86 -4.36 21.13
CA TRP A 5 9.95 -4.74 20.05
C TRP A 5 9.61 -3.55 19.15
N LEU A 6 9.54 -2.34 19.71
CA LEU A 6 9.29 -1.11 18.96
C LEU A 6 10.36 -0.86 17.90
N TYR A 7 11.64 -1.05 18.24
CA TYR A 7 12.72 -0.88 17.27
C TYR A 7 12.67 -1.90 16.13
N VAL A 8 12.27 -3.14 16.43
CA VAL A 8 12.10 -4.18 15.41
C VAL A 8 10.92 -3.85 14.49
N LEU A 9 9.81 -3.35 15.04
CA LEU A 9 8.62 -2.98 14.29
C LEU A 9 8.89 -1.77 13.38
N ILE A 10 9.59 -0.76 13.90
CA ILE A 10 10.04 0.40 13.12
C ILE A 10 10.99 -0.02 12.00
N ALA A 11 11.95 -0.90 12.27
CA ALA A 11 12.86 -1.42 11.25
C ALA A 11 12.11 -2.19 10.15
N MET A 12 11.11 -2.99 10.53
CA MET A 12 10.29 -3.74 9.58
C MET A 12 9.47 -2.81 8.69
N VAL A 13 8.84 -1.77 9.26
CA VAL A 13 8.11 -0.73 8.50
C VAL A 13 9.04 0.01 7.55
N PHE A 14 10.26 0.32 7.98
CA PHE A 14 11.25 1.02 7.15
C PHE A 14 11.68 0.18 5.94
N ILE A 15 11.91 -1.12 6.13
CA ILE A 15 12.21 -2.07 5.04
C ILE A 15 11.04 -2.14 4.05
N LEU A 16 9.81 -2.16 4.56
CA LEU A 16 8.58 -2.22 3.77
C LEU A 16 8.40 -0.94 2.93
N LEU A 17 8.69 0.23 3.51
CA LEU A 17 8.71 1.52 2.80
C LEU A 17 9.76 1.56 1.70
N ILE A 18 10.99 1.10 1.96
CA ILE A 18 12.05 1.02 0.95
C ILE A 18 11.63 0.10 -0.21
N TYR A 19 11.01 -1.04 0.10
CA TYR A 19 10.49 -1.96 -0.90
C TYR A 19 9.40 -1.32 -1.76
N LEU A 20 8.45 -0.62 -1.13
CA LEU A 20 7.38 0.10 -1.83
C LEU A 20 7.94 1.21 -2.72
N LEU A 21 8.88 2.01 -2.23
CA LEU A 21 9.57 3.03 -3.02
C LEU A 21 10.27 2.42 -4.24
N ARG A 22 10.96 1.29 -4.06
CA ARG A 22 11.61 0.57 -5.16
C ARG A 22 10.61 0.01 -6.17
N ARG A 23 9.44 -0.45 -5.71
CA ARG A 23 8.35 -0.91 -6.58
C ARG A 23 7.71 0.25 -7.34
N MET A 24 7.47 1.38 -6.67
CA MET A 24 6.98 2.61 -7.29
C MET A 24 7.94 3.12 -8.36
N ARG A 25 9.25 3.14 -8.09
CA ARG A 25 10.26 3.53 -9.10
C ARG A 25 10.27 2.59 -10.31
N ARG A 26 10.05 1.28 -10.11
CA ARG A 26 9.89 0.33 -11.23
C ARG A 26 8.62 0.58 -12.02
N LEU A 27 7.50 0.85 -11.33
CA LEU A 27 6.24 1.22 -11.98
C LEU A 27 6.37 2.54 -12.75
N GLU A 28 7.06 3.53 -12.20
CA GLU A 28 7.33 4.79 -12.88
C GLU A 28 8.18 4.58 -14.14
N ASN A 29 9.22 3.75 -14.07
CA ASN A 29 10.03 3.42 -15.24
C ASN A 29 9.21 2.65 -16.30
N LEU A 30 8.35 1.71 -15.89
CA LEU A 30 7.44 1.03 -16.81
C LEU A 30 6.45 2.02 -17.43
N VAL A 31 5.83 2.90 -16.64
CA VAL A 31 4.90 3.93 -17.13
C VAL A 31 5.61 4.90 -18.09
N ARG A 32 6.86 5.29 -17.83
CA ARG A 32 7.65 6.10 -18.77
C ARG A 32 7.91 5.36 -20.08
N HIS A 33 8.24 4.07 -20.01
CA HIS A 33 8.44 3.23 -21.19
C HIS A 33 7.15 3.02 -21.99
N TYR A 34 6.03 2.82 -21.30
CA TYR A 34 4.71 2.74 -21.91
C TYR A 34 4.23 4.08 -22.46
N LYS A 35 4.48 5.22 -21.79
CA LYS A 35 4.15 6.56 -22.33
C LYS A 35 4.84 6.84 -23.67
N PHE A 36 6.08 6.36 -23.85
CA PHE A 36 6.78 6.44 -25.14
C PHE A 36 6.15 5.55 -26.20
N LYS A 37 5.61 4.37 -25.84
CA LYS A 37 4.93 3.44 -26.75
C LYS A 37 3.45 3.80 -27.01
N ASN A 38 2.81 4.54 -26.11
CA ASN A 38 1.38 4.88 -26.16
C ASN A 38 1.05 6.09 -27.05
N GLN A 39 2.06 6.80 -27.57
CA GLN A 39 1.83 7.77 -28.66
C GLN A 39 1.49 7.08 -29.99
N GLU A 40 1.79 5.78 -30.12
CA GLU A 40 1.44 4.97 -31.30
C GLU A 40 0.18 4.10 -31.08
N GLY A 41 -0.36 4.01 -29.86
CA GLY A 41 -1.37 3.02 -29.50
C GLY A 41 -2.42 3.53 -28.52
N VAL A 42 -3.25 4.47 -28.95
CA VAL A 42 -4.33 5.15 -28.18
C VAL A 42 -5.43 4.20 -27.64
N ALA A 43 -5.30 2.87 -27.77
CA ALA A 43 -6.34 1.90 -27.41
C ALA A 43 -6.04 0.99 -26.19
N ALA A 44 -4.92 1.16 -25.47
CA ALA A 44 -4.59 0.33 -24.30
C ALA A 44 -4.86 1.01 -22.94
N TRP A 45 -5.71 2.05 -22.91
CA TRP A 45 -5.77 3.02 -21.80
C TRP A 45 -6.99 2.89 -20.89
N THR A 46 -7.35 1.67 -20.46
CA THR A 46 -8.49 1.49 -19.54
C THR A 46 -8.35 0.36 -18.51
N LYS A 47 -7.16 -0.22 -18.30
CA LYS A 47 -6.93 -1.22 -17.22
C LYS A 47 -5.64 -0.96 -16.40
N THR A 48 -5.32 0.31 -16.13
CA THR A 48 -4.18 0.62 -15.25
C THR A 48 -4.68 0.70 -13.80
N ARG A 49 -4.44 -0.34 -13.00
CA ARG A 49 -4.81 -0.38 -11.57
C ARG A 49 -4.42 0.92 -10.87
N ASN A 50 -5.38 1.60 -10.26
CA ASN A 50 -5.13 2.92 -9.69
C ASN A 50 -4.20 2.80 -8.45
N PRO A 51 -2.94 3.29 -8.53
CA PRO A 51 -1.97 3.14 -7.45
C PRO A 51 -2.38 3.91 -6.18
N LEU A 52 -3.33 4.84 -6.26
CA LEU A 52 -3.85 5.58 -5.12
C LEU A 52 -4.45 4.66 -4.05
N PHE A 53 -5.17 3.59 -4.44
CA PHE A 53 -5.76 2.65 -3.48
C PHE A 53 -4.70 1.90 -2.66
N LEU A 54 -3.55 1.61 -3.28
CA LEU A 54 -2.41 0.97 -2.62
C LEU A 54 -1.75 1.91 -1.60
N ILE A 55 -1.60 3.19 -1.97
CA ILE A 55 -1.11 4.23 -1.05
C ILE A 55 -2.11 4.43 0.11
N LEU A 56 -3.40 4.44 -0.18
CA LEU A 56 -4.46 4.59 0.82
C LEU A 56 -4.43 3.46 1.86
N ALA A 57 -4.28 2.20 1.41
CA ALA A 57 -4.15 1.04 2.29
C ALA A 57 -2.91 1.14 3.20
N VAL A 58 -1.80 1.65 2.69
CA VAL A 58 -0.57 1.84 3.49
C VAL A 58 -0.77 2.91 4.56
N ILE A 59 -1.34 4.06 4.20
CA ILE A 59 -1.61 5.15 5.16
C ILE A 59 -2.56 4.67 6.26
N GLN A 60 -3.64 3.99 5.88
CA GLN A 60 -4.61 3.47 6.84
C GLN A 60 -4.03 2.35 7.71
N GLY A 61 -3.17 1.50 7.15
CA GLY A 61 -2.45 0.47 7.90
C GLY A 61 -1.48 1.06 8.92
N LEU A 62 -0.78 2.15 8.57
CA LEU A 62 0.08 2.88 9.50
C LEU A 62 -0.72 3.54 10.63
N TYR A 63 -1.90 4.10 10.33
CA TYR A 63 -2.79 4.65 11.35
C TYR A 63 -3.26 3.56 12.32
N CYS A 64 -3.71 2.41 11.83
CA CYS A 64 -4.11 1.28 12.68
C CYS A 64 -2.95 0.76 13.53
N LEU A 65 -1.73 0.67 12.97
CA LEU A 65 -0.55 0.26 13.74
C LEU A 65 -0.17 1.27 14.82
N GLY A 66 -0.28 2.57 14.53
CA GLY A 66 -0.05 3.64 15.50
C GLY A 66 -1.04 3.58 16.66
N ASP A 67 -2.33 3.38 16.35
CA ASP A 67 -3.38 3.20 17.36
C ASP A 67 -3.10 1.98 18.22
N LEU A 68 -2.77 0.83 17.60
CA LEU A 68 -2.45 -0.42 18.30
C LEU A 68 -1.27 -0.31 19.27
N ILE A 69 -0.27 0.53 18.95
CA ILE A 69 0.88 0.80 19.82
C ILE A 69 0.43 1.64 21.03
N TYR A 70 -0.53 2.54 20.85
CA TYR A 70 -0.97 3.47 21.88
C TYR A 70 -2.02 2.87 22.83
N THR A 71 -3.00 2.14 22.29
CA THR A 71 -4.13 1.57 23.04
C THR A 71 -3.96 0.08 23.36
N GLY A 72 -2.95 -0.60 22.77
CA GLY A 72 -2.76 -2.03 22.88
C GLY A 72 -3.68 -2.82 21.93
N PHE A 73 -3.44 -4.12 21.77
CA PHE A 73 -4.22 -4.94 20.83
C PHE A 73 -5.63 -5.22 21.36
N GLN A 74 -6.65 -4.72 20.67
CA GLN A 74 -8.06 -5.02 20.94
C GLN A 74 -8.67 -5.85 19.80
N PRO A 75 -9.64 -6.74 20.09
CA PRO A 75 -10.33 -7.52 19.06
C PRO A 75 -11.03 -6.65 17.99
N SER A 76 -11.46 -5.44 18.36
CA SER A 76 -12.04 -4.44 17.46
C SER A 76 -11.05 -3.94 16.40
N ASP A 77 -9.75 -3.98 16.67
CA ASP A 77 -8.71 -3.52 15.74
C ASP A 77 -8.61 -4.41 14.52
N LEU A 78 -8.94 -5.69 14.66
CA LEU A 78 -8.95 -6.66 13.57
C LEU A 78 -10.03 -6.29 12.55
N TYR A 79 -11.22 -5.88 13.01
CA TYR A 79 -12.29 -5.39 12.15
C TYR A 79 -11.94 -4.05 11.51
N ARG A 80 -11.35 -3.13 12.28
CA ARG A 80 -10.86 -1.84 11.75
C ARG A 80 -9.82 -2.05 10.66
N PHE A 81 -8.85 -2.95 10.87
CA PHE A 81 -7.82 -3.25 9.87
C PHE A 81 -8.41 -3.87 8.61
N LEU A 82 -9.37 -4.80 8.74
CA LEU A 82 -10.05 -5.43 7.61
C LEU A 82 -10.83 -4.42 6.76
N ILE A 83 -11.47 -3.43 7.39
CA ILE A 83 -12.21 -2.39 6.66
C ILE A 83 -11.26 -1.35 6.08
N LEU A 84 -10.39 -0.78 6.91
CA LEU A 84 -9.55 0.36 6.54
C LEU A 84 -8.42 -0.02 5.58
N VAL A 85 -7.83 -1.21 5.75
CA VAL A 85 -6.76 -1.70 4.87
C VAL A 85 -7.31 -2.65 3.81
N GLY A 86 -8.26 -3.50 4.18
CA GLY A 86 -8.83 -4.49 3.26
C GLY A 86 -9.73 -3.89 2.19
N LEU A 87 -10.53 -2.85 2.46
CA LEU A 87 -11.38 -2.22 1.44
C LEU A 87 -10.57 -1.56 0.30
N PRO A 88 -9.54 -0.73 0.55
CA PRO A 88 -8.71 -0.19 -0.53
C PRO A 88 -7.91 -1.28 -1.25
N LEU A 89 -7.43 -2.32 -0.56
CA LEU A 89 -6.78 -3.46 -1.21
C LEU A 89 -7.76 -4.22 -2.10
N TYR A 90 -8.98 -4.47 -1.62
CA TYR A 90 -10.03 -5.09 -2.38
C TYR A 90 -10.31 -4.28 -3.64
N LEU A 91 -10.57 -2.97 -3.53
CA LEU A 91 -10.77 -2.10 -4.71
C LEU A 91 -9.59 -2.13 -5.69
N TYR A 92 -8.36 -2.17 -5.18
CA TYR A 92 -7.15 -2.29 -6.03
C TYR A 92 -7.06 -3.63 -6.80
N PHE A 93 -7.55 -4.72 -6.22
CA PHE A 93 -7.54 -6.05 -6.83
C PHE A 93 -8.85 -6.43 -7.55
N SER A 94 -9.96 -5.75 -7.27
CA SER A 94 -11.28 -6.03 -7.85
C SER A 94 -11.49 -5.36 -9.21
N ASP A 95 -10.71 -4.32 -9.52
CA ASP A 95 -10.65 -3.72 -10.87
C ASP A 95 -10.09 -4.70 -11.95
N ASP A 96 -9.87 -5.98 -11.59
CA ASP A 96 -9.30 -7.00 -12.48
C ASP A 96 -10.36 -7.82 -13.24
N ASP A 97 -11.62 -7.86 -12.79
CA ASP A 97 -12.70 -8.58 -13.47
C ASP A 97 -13.44 -7.70 -14.50
#